data_AF-A0AAX0WWV0-F1
#
_entry.id   AF-A0AAX0WWV0-F1
#
_cell.length_a   1.000
_cell.length_b   1.000
_cell.length_c   1.000
_cell.angle_alpha   90.00
_cell.angle_beta   90.00
_cell.angle_gamma   90.00
#
_symmetry.space_group_name_H-M   'P 1'
#
loop_
_entity.id
_entity.type
_entity.pdbx_description
1 polymer ?
#
loop_
_entity_poly.entity_id
_entity_poly.type
_entity_poly.pdbx_seq_one_letter_code
_entity_poly.pdbx_strand_id
1 'polypeptide(L)'
;MRHHYIPKFYLKNWESSLGIFCYFYEYHKFLMTNKKASEVGFLHNLNSFVTTEGILDHTIESEHLSVHDNSSAIILQKIIDFGISSIDFKEQEDWCDFILALFLRHPYIMNEARNDIESSIKEFEMHLNATLIESEEYKHFYNNYHIENMKNDIKNQRSALKSLMLELNWFLLDFKSSTYDLLTGDMPVSIYNLNDKIITAFDDINDSSIFLTFPLTPKKCFIATKSKKNLDNFIFPMRRLIRDLNLKMVEKSVFYVFSNTNHPYNFIKKHMNDTTDVKRIWQERLKR
;
A
#
# COMPACT_ATOMS: atom_id res chain seq x y z
N MET A 1 13.76 -12.50 -6.59
CA MET A 1 13.68 -11.09 -7.02
C MET A 1 13.27 -10.18 -5.86
N ARG A 2 13.66 -8.89 -5.84
CA ARG A 2 13.13 -7.91 -4.86
C ARG A 2 11.85 -7.30 -5.42
N HIS A 3 10.73 -7.45 -4.72
CA HIS A 3 9.47 -6.81 -5.09
C HIS A 3 9.22 -5.66 -4.14
N HIS A 4 9.16 -4.45 -4.71
CA HIS A 4 8.90 -3.24 -3.94
C HIS A 4 7.39 -3.10 -3.74
N TYR A 5 6.93 -3.30 -2.52
CA TYR A 5 5.55 -3.01 -2.14
C TYR A 5 5.33 -1.51 -1.91
N ILE A 6 6.42 -0.77 -1.63
CA ILE A 6 6.46 0.68 -1.76
C ILE A 6 7.42 1.03 -2.91
N PRO A 7 6.92 1.63 -3.99
CA PRO A 7 7.75 1.99 -5.13
C PRO A 7 8.88 2.93 -4.76
N LYS A 8 10.07 2.68 -5.32
CA LYS A 8 11.26 3.50 -5.07
C LYS A 8 11.06 4.95 -5.48
N PHE A 9 10.38 5.20 -6.61
CA PHE A 9 10.16 6.55 -7.10
C PHE A 9 9.30 7.37 -6.14
N TYR A 10 8.35 6.73 -5.44
CA TYR A 10 7.56 7.36 -4.41
C TYR A 10 8.44 7.70 -3.18
N LEU A 11 9.18 6.72 -2.66
CA LEU A 11 10.04 6.90 -1.48
C LEU A 11 11.16 7.91 -1.68
N LYS A 12 11.64 8.13 -2.92
CA LYS A 12 12.62 9.18 -3.22
C LYS A 12 12.15 10.58 -2.81
N ASN A 13 10.84 10.85 -2.80
CA ASN A 13 10.29 12.14 -2.36
C ASN A 13 10.43 12.38 -0.85
N TRP A 14 10.85 11.35 -0.09
CA TRP A 14 11.05 11.37 1.35
C TRP A 14 12.53 11.31 1.75
N GLU A 15 13.41 11.12 0.77
CA GLU A 15 14.85 11.00 0.99
C GLU A 15 15.49 12.38 1.16
N SER A 16 16.18 12.59 2.28
CA SER A 16 17.00 13.78 2.54
C SER A 16 18.47 13.53 2.16
N SER A 17 19.35 14.50 2.39
CA SER A 17 20.80 14.29 2.27
C SER A 17 21.34 13.21 3.22
N LEU A 18 20.60 12.89 4.29
CA LEU A 18 20.92 11.85 5.26
C LEU A 18 20.21 10.52 4.97
N GLY A 19 19.48 10.42 3.86
CA GLY A 19 18.58 9.31 3.55
C GLY A 19 17.15 9.54 4.06
N ILE A 20 16.36 8.47 4.08
CA ILE A 20 15.04 8.39 4.68
C ILE A 20 15.17 7.81 6.10
N PHE A 21 14.56 8.46 7.09
CA PHE A 21 14.50 7.95 8.45
C PHE A 21 13.40 6.89 8.51
N CYS A 22 13.75 5.67 8.91
CA CYS A 22 12.86 4.53 9.04
C CYS A 22 12.68 4.17 10.51
N TYR A 23 11.44 4.17 10.98
CA TYR A 23 11.05 3.83 12.35
C TYR A 23 10.32 2.51 12.37
N PHE A 24 10.68 1.63 13.30
CA PHE A 24 10.09 0.30 13.42
C PHE A 24 10.34 -0.30 14.80
N TYR A 25 9.59 -1.36 15.11
CA TYR A 25 9.90 -2.24 16.23
C TYR A 25 10.68 -3.47 15.75
N GLU A 26 11.68 -3.85 16.53
CA GLU A 26 12.42 -5.11 16.39
C GLU A 26 12.67 -5.68 17.78
N TYR A 27 12.22 -6.90 18.02
CA TYR A 27 12.26 -7.54 19.35
C TYR A 27 11.72 -6.64 20.46
N HIS A 28 10.53 -6.04 20.26
CA HIS A 28 9.87 -5.12 21.18
C HIS A 28 10.66 -3.84 21.49
N LYS A 29 11.72 -3.54 20.73
CA LYS A 29 12.51 -2.33 20.85
C LYS A 29 12.19 -1.38 19.70
N PHE A 30 11.80 -0.15 20.04
CA PHE A 30 11.62 0.91 19.05
C PHE A 30 12.98 1.39 18.54
N LEU A 31 13.19 1.26 17.23
CA LEU A 31 14.42 1.62 16.53
C LEU A 31 14.16 2.68 15.47
N MET A 32 15.22 3.43 15.17
CA MET A 32 15.28 4.38 14.07
C MET A 32 16.59 4.16 13.33
N THR A 33 16.52 4.05 12.00
CA THR A 33 17.70 3.95 11.14
C THR A 33 17.53 4.86 9.93
N ASN A 34 18.64 5.17 9.25
CA ASN A 34 18.59 5.89 7.99
C ASN A 34 18.96 4.94 6.85
N LYS A 35 18.19 5.01 5.78
CA LYS A 35 18.34 4.16 4.60
C LYS A 35 18.20 5.00 3.33
N LYS A 36 18.60 4.46 2.19
CA LYS A 36 18.20 5.00 0.88
C LYS A 36 16.80 4.49 0.54
N ALA A 37 16.06 5.22 -0.30
CA ALA A 37 14.76 4.77 -0.79
C ALA A 37 14.81 3.37 -1.46
N SER A 38 15.96 3.00 -2.04
CA SER A 38 16.18 1.70 -2.67
C SER A 38 16.44 0.54 -1.70
N GLU A 39 16.63 0.81 -0.41
CA GLU A 39 16.99 -0.18 0.61
C GLU A 39 15.81 -0.58 1.50
N VAL A 40 14.63 0.00 1.29
CA VAL A 40 13.42 -0.23 2.10
C VAL A 40 12.18 -0.41 1.22
N GLY A 41 11.06 -0.80 1.83
CA GLY A 41 9.79 -0.96 1.12
C GLY A 41 9.77 -2.13 0.13
N PHE A 42 10.57 -3.17 0.37
CA PHE A 42 10.57 -4.38 -0.45
C PHE A 42 10.63 -5.66 0.39
N LEU A 43 10.17 -6.75 -0.21
CA LEU A 43 10.41 -8.10 0.25
C LEU A 43 10.89 -8.95 -0.93
N HIS A 44 11.63 -10.02 -0.64
CA HIS A 44 12.01 -10.98 -1.67
C HIS A 44 10.80 -11.82 -2.03
N ASN A 45 10.52 -11.97 -3.33
CA ASN A 45 9.51 -12.91 -3.84
C ASN A 45 8.08 -12.67 -3.28
N LEU A 46 7.76 -11.40 -2.96
CA LEU A 46 6.49 -11.05 -2.32
C LEU A 46 5.25 -11.35 -3.17
N ASN A 47 5.40 -11.27 -4.48
CA ASN A 47 4.32 -11.35 -5.46
C ASN A 47 4.54 -12.55 -6.38
N SER A 48 5.28 -13.55 -5.91
CA SER A 48 5.54 -14.79 -6.65
C SER A 48 4.91 -16.00 -5.99
N PHE A 49 4.63 -17.03 -6.77
CA PHE A 49 4.12 -18.31 -6.28
C PHE A 49 5.12 -19.41 -6.54
N VAL A 50 5.11 -20.44 -5.70
CA VAL A 50 5.92 -21.63 -5.90
C VAL A 50 5.06 -22.63 -6.68
N THR A 51 5.52 -23.01 -7.87
CA THR A 51 4.85 -24.06 -8.67
C THR A 51 5.04 -25.43 -8.03
N THR A 52 4.31 -26.44 -8.50
CA THR A 52 4.50 -27.84 -8.09
C THR A 52 5.92 -28.37 -8.30
N GLU A 53 6.69 -27.75 -9.20
CA GLU A 53 8.10 -28.06 -9.48
C GLU A 53 9.09 -27.25 -8.62
N GLY A 54 8.59 -26.42 -7.70
CA GLY A 54 9.44 -25.56 -6.86
C GLY A 54 9.97 -24.31 -7.56
N ILE A 55 9.42 -23.95 -8.72
CA ILE A 55 9.85 -22.76 -9.48
C ILE A 55 9.07 -21.55 -8.98
N LEU A 56 9.74 -20.39 -8.87
CA LEU A 56 9.08 -19.14 -8.55
C LEU A 56 8.48 -18.49 -9.79
N ASP A 57 7.16 -18.37 -9.82
CA ASP A 57 6.41 -17.65 -10.84
C ASP A 57 6.23 -16.19 -10.44
N HIS A 58 6.69 -15.25 -11.26
CA HIS A 58 6.65 -13.80 -11.01
C HIS A 58 5.57 -13.06 -11.83
N THR A 59 4.66 -13.78 -12.48
CA THR A 59 3.68 -13.25 -13.44
C THR A 59 2.81 -12.15 -12.86
N ILE A 60 2.38 -12.25 -11.59
CA ILE A 60 1.58 -11.21 -10.94
C ILE A 60 2.33 -9.88 -10.85
N GLU A 61 3.63 -9.92 -10.52
CA GLU A 61 4.46 -8.72 -10.49
C GLU A 61 4.59 -8.08 -11.87
N SER A 62 4.94 -8.87 -12.90
CA SER A 62 5.23 -8.36 -14.24
C SER A 62 4.00 -7.95 -15.04
N GLU A 63 2.87 -8.66 -14.89
CA GLU A 63 1.68 -8.44 -15.73
C GLU A 63 0.62 -7.55 -15.10
N HIS A 64 0.61 -7.38 -13.77
CA HIS A 64 -0.50 -6.67 -13.09
C HIS A 64 -0.03 -5.55 -12.19
N LEU A 65 1.04 -5.78 -11.44
CA LEU A 65 1.49 -4.83 -10.44
C LEU A 65 2.39 -3.78 -11.09
N SER A 66 3.58 -4.16 -11.55
CA SER A 66 4.61 -3.24 -12.03
C SER A 66 4.33 -2.54 -13.36
N VAL A 67 3.32 -2.98 -14.12
CA VAL A 67 2.99 -2.48 -15.47
C VAL A 67 2.80 -0.97 -15.52
N HIS A 68 2.28 -0.39 -14.44
CA HIS A 68 1.96 1.03 -14.38
C HIS A 68 3.06 1.88 -13.70
N ASP A 69 4.11 1.28 -13.13
CA ASP A 69 5.06 2.01 -12.27
C ASP A 69 5.75 3.18 -12.99
N ASN A 70 6.08 3.01 -14.28
CA ASN A 70 6.73 4.07 -15.06
C ASN A 70 5.77 5.25 -15.32
N SER A 71 4.52 4.99 -15.72
CA SER A 71 3.55 6.07 -15.94
C SER A 71 3.16 6.72 -14.61
N SER A 72 2.97 5.93 -13.55
CA SER A 72 2.69 6.42 -12.20
C SER A 72 3.80 7.34 -11.66
N ALA A 73 5.07 7.06 -11.94
CA ALA A 73 6.17 7.93 -11.54
C ALA A 73 6.11 9.30 -12.21
N ILE A 74 5.76 9.34 -13.51
CA ILE A 74 5.60 10.58 -14.28
C ILE A 74 4.39 11.37 -13.75
N ILE A 75 3.26 10.69 -13.57
CA ILE A 75 2.01 11.29 -13.07
C ILE A 75 2.21 11.86 -11.66
N LEU A 76 2.86 11.11 -10.76
CA LEU A 76 3.19 11.57 -9.41
C LEU A 76 3.97 12.88 -9.47
N GLN A 77 5.01 12.95 -10.30
CA GLN A 77 5.84 14.15 -10.42
C GLN A 77 5.04 15.32 -10.99
N LYS A 78 4.18 15.06 -11.99
CA LYS A 78 3.29 16.05 -12.59
C LYS A 78 2.32 16.63 -11.56
N ILE A 79 1.70 15.79 -10.73
CA ILE A 79 0.84 16.20 -9.61
C ILE A 79 1.64 17.04 -8.60
N ILE A 80 2.84 16.59 -8.21
CA ILE A 80 3.68 17.32 -7.26
C ILE A 80 4.02 18.69 -7.81
N ASP A 81 4.46 18.82 -9.06
CA ASP A 81 4.98 20.08 -9.59
C ASP A 81 3.88 21.06 -10.01
N PHE A 82 2.82 20.55 -10.65
CA PHE A 82 1.81 21.35 -11.35
C PHE A 82 0.38 21.19 -10.79
N GLY A 83 0.19 20.34 -9.78
CA GLY A 83 -1.11 20.12 -9.13
C GLY A 83 -2.03 19.15 -9.89
N ILE A 84 -3.21 18.87 -9.31
CA ILE A 84 -4.16 17.89 -9.85
C ILE A 84 -4.73 18.28 -11.22
N SER A 85 -4.89 19.57 -11.49
CA SER A 85 -5.40 20.04 -12.79
C SER A 85 -4.43 19.80 -13.94
N SER A 86 -3.21 19.34 -13.67
CA SER A 86 -2.22 19.05 -14.70
C SER A 86 -2.41 17.70 -15.38
N ILE A 87 -3.15 16.77 -14.77
CA ILE A 87 -3.35 15.43 -15.30
C ILE A 87 -4.64 15.34 -16.12
N ASP A 88 -4.59 14.66 -17.25
CA ASP A 88 -5.77 14.37 -18.07
C ASP A 88 -6.57 13.15 -17.56
N PHE A 89 -7.70 12.84 -18.19
CA PHE A 89 -8.55 11.73 -17.75
C PHE A 89 -7.84 10.37 -17.81
N LYS A 90 -6.97 10.14 -18.81
CA LYS A 90 -6.25 8.87 -18.92
C LYS A 90 -5.19 8.76 -17.82
N GLU A 91 -4.51 9.85 -17.50
CA GLU A 91 -3.59 9.93 -16.37
C GLU A 91 -4.32 9.80 -15.02
N GLN A 92 -5.56 10.27 -14.90
CA GLN A 92 -6.40 10.01 -13.72
C GLN A 92 -6.70 8.52 -13.56
N GLU A 93 -7.07 7.83 -14.63
CA GLU A 93 -7.27 6.38 -14.60
C GLU A 93 -6.02 5.63 -14.15
N ASP A 94 -4.85 5.99 -14.69
CA ASP A 94 -3.56 5.39 -14.34
C ASP A 94 -3.14 5.75 -12.90
N TRP A 95 -3.51 6.93 -12.40
CA TRP A 95 -3.30 7.34 -11.01
C TRP A 95 -4.14 6.52 -10.03
N CYS A 96 -5.39 6.20 -10.39
CA CYS A 96 -6.20 5.28 -9.61
C CYS A 96 -5.57 3.89 -9.58
N ASP A 97 -5.14 3.36 -10.74
CA ASP A 97 -4.48 2.05 -10.82
C ASP A 97 -3.21 2.00 -9.96
N PHE A 98 -2.46 3.11 -9.91
CA PHE A 98 -1.30 3.25 -9.03
C PHE A 98 -1.65 3.13 -7.54
N ILE A 99 -2.61 3.93 -7.08
CA ILE A 99 -3.04 3.93 -5.68
C ILE A 99 -3.56 2.54 -5.28
N LEU A 100 -4.30 1.89 -6.17
CA LEU A 100 -4.80 0.54 -5.94
C LEU A 100 -3.66 -0.48 -5.87
N ALA A 101 -2.67 -0.37 -6.75
CA ALA A 101 -1.48 -1.21 -6.68
C ALA A 101 -0.72 -1.03 -5.34
N LEU A 102 -0.68 0.17 -4.75
CA LEU A 102 -0.07 0.37 -3.42
C LEU A 102 -0.77 -0.40 -2.32
N PHE A 103 -2.11 -0.46 -2.35
CA PHE A 103 -2.88 -1.26 -1.39
C PHE A 103 -2.64 -2.75 -1.60
N LEU A 104 -2.79 -3.20 -2.84
CA LEU A 104 -2.71 -4.62 -3.20
C LEU A 104 -1.32 -5.19 -2.90
N ARG A 105 -0.23 -4.46 -3.19
CA ARG A 105 1.13 -4.95 -2.97
C ARG A 105 1.53 -5.06 -1.50
N HIS A 106 0.74 -4.54 -0.57
CA HIS A 106 1.12 -4.57 0.83
C HIS A 106 1.28 -6.02 1.30
N PRO A 107 2.36 -6.37 2.02
CA PRO A 107 2.62 -7.77 2.36
C PRO A 107 1.48 -8.46 3.10
N TYR A 108 0.82 -7.71 4.00
CA TYR A 108 -0.38 -8.18 4.70
C TYR A 108 -1.47 -8.65 3.72
N ILE A 109 -1.82 -7.81 2.74
CA ILE A 109 -2.89 -8.09 1.78
C ILE A 109 -2.52 -9.28 0.88
N MET A 110 -1.28 -9.33 0.40
CA MET A 110 -0.82 -10.42 -0.47
C MET A 110 -0.83 -11.78 0.20
N ASN A 111 -0.53 -11.88 1.50
CA ASN A 111 -0.56 -13.18 2.18
C ASN A 111 -1.97 -13.57 2.62
N GLU A 112 -2.84 -12.62 2.96
CA GLU A 112 -4.25 -12.97 3.22
C GLU A 112 -4.83 -13.60 1.95
N ALA A 113 -4.64 -12.98 0.78
CA ALA A 113 -5.03 -13.55 -0.50
C ALA A 113 -4.39 -14.94 -0.76
N ARG A 114 -3.09 -15.12 -0.47
CA ARG A 114 -2.43 -16.44 -0.58
C ARG A 114 -3.04 -17.47 0.35
N ASN A 115 -3.29 -17.12 1.61
CA ASN A 115 -3.87 -18.02 2.61
C ASN A 115 -5.26 -18.49 2.18
N ASP A 116 -6.08 -17.59 1.64
CA ASP A 116 -7.42 -17.91 1.16
C ASP A 116 -7.37 -18.89 -0.03
N ILE A 117 -6.46 -18.65 -0.97
CA ILE A 117 -6.23 -19.54 -2.11
C ILE A 117 -5.70 -20.90 -1.63
N GLU A 118 -4.70 -20.94 -0.77
CA GLU A 118 -4.13 -22.17 -0.22
C GLU A 118 -5.18 -22.99 0.56
N SER A 119 -6.05 -22.32 1.30
CA SER A 119 -7.14 -22.98 2.04
C SER A 119 -8.14 -23.61 1.08
N SER A 120 -8.51 -22.90 0.01
CA SER A 120 -9.40 -23.40 -1.04
C SER A 120 -8.81 -24.61 -1.77
N ILE A 121 -7.51 -24.60 -2.05
CA ILE A 121 -6.81 -25.75 -2.65
C ILE A 121 -6.83 -26.94 -1.70
N LYS A 122 -6.49 -26.76 -0.42
CA LYS A 122 -6.49 -27.85 0.57
C LYS A 122 -7.87 -28.48 0.72
N GLU A 123 -8.92 -27.66 0.72
CA GLU A 123 -10.31 -28.15 0.75
C GLU A 123 -10.62 -28.99 -0.49
N PHE A 124 -10.19 -28.54 -1.68
CA PHE A 124 -10.33 -29.31 -2.91
C PHE A 124 -9.55 -30.64 -2.87
N GLU A 125 -8.31 -30.63 -2.37
CA GLU A 125 -7.46 -31.82 -2.23
C GLU A 125 -8.06 -32.89 -1.31
N MET A 126 -8.82 -32.50 -0.27
CA MET A 126 -9.50 -33.44 0.63
C MET A 126 -10.50 -34.36 -0.09
N HIS A 127 -10.95 -33.99 -1.28
CA HIS A 127 -11.86 -34.77 -2.10
C HIS A 127 -11.17 -35.55 -3.23
N LEU A 128 -9.85 -35.43 -3.36
CA LEU A 128 -9.05 -36.16 -4.34
C LEU A 128 -8.40 -37.40 -3.71
N ASN A 129 -8.10 -38.40 -4.53
CA ASN A 129 -7.23 -39.50 -4.13
C ASN A 129 -5.75 -39.16 -4.44
N ALA A 130 -4.82 -39.87 -3.81
CA ALA A 130 -3.38 -39.60 -3.94
C ALA A 130 -2.89 -39.66 -5.40
N THR A 131 -3.42 -40.60 -6.20
CA THR A 131 -3.05 -40.74 -7.62
C THR A 131 -3.46 -39.52 -8.44
N LEU A 132 -4.60 -38.90 -8.14
CA LEU A 132 -5.04 -37.68 -8.81
C LEU A 132 -4.18 -36.47 -8.43
N ILE A 133 -3.71 -36.36 -7.18
CA ILE A 133 -2.84 -35.26 -6.74
C ILE A 133 -1.47 -35.32 -7.45
N GLU A 134 -0.99 -36.52 -7.79
CA GLU A 134 0.27 -36.69 -8.53
C GLU A 134 0.13 -36.50 -10.06
N SER A 135 -1.09 -36.34 -10.57
CA SER A 135 -1.37 -36.23 -12.00
C SER A 135 -0.86 -34.92 -12.61
N GLU A 136 -0.52 -34.96 -13.91
CA GLU A 136 -0.12 -33.76 -14.65
C GLU A 136 -1.28 -32.76 -14.77
N GLU A 137 -2.52 -33.25 -14.83
CA GLU A 137 -3.73 -32.43 -14.82
C GLU A 137 -3.85 -31.63 -13.52
N TYR A 138 -3.58 -32.26 -12.37
CA TYR A 138 -3.59 -31.57 -11.09
C TYR A 138 -2.48 -30.54 -10.97
N LYS A 139 -1.24 -30.88 -11.38
CA LYS A 139 -0.13 -29.90 -11.38
C LYS A 139 -0.44 -28.68 -12.23
N HIS A 140 -0.99 -28.90 -13.43
CA HIS A 140 -1.42 -27.81 -14.30
C HIS A 140 -2.53 -26.96 -13.66
N PHE A 141 -3.52 -27.61 -13.02
CA PHE A 141 -4.55 -26.91 -12.25
C PHE A 141 -3.92 -26.08 -11.12
N TYR A 142 -3.11 -26.69 -10.25
CA TYR A 142 -2.50 -26.04 -9.09
C TYR A 142 -1.69 -24.80 -9.50
N ASN A 143 -0.79 -24.97 -10.48
CA ASN A 143 0.08 -23.91 -10.96
C ASN A 143 -0.70 -22.72 -11.52
N ASN A 144 -1.79 -22.97 -12.24
CA ASN A 144 -2.62 -21.92 -12.81
C ASN A 144 -3.64 -21.34 -11.83
N TYR A 145 -4.15 -22.15 -10.89
CA TYR A 145 -5.21 -21.74 -9.98
C TYR A 145 -4.76 -20.59 -9.07
N HIS A 146 -3.54 -20.63 -8.56
CA HIS A 146 -2.99 -19.52 -7.77
C HIS A 146 -2.92 -18.22 -8.56
N ILE A 147 -2.40 -18.30 -9.78
CA ILE A 147 -2.18 -17.14 -10.64
C ILE A 147 -3.52 -16.57 -11.06
N GLU A 148 -4.41 -17.38 -11.62
CA GLU A 148 -5.69 -16.92 -12.16
C GLU A 148 -6.63 -16.38 -11.08
N ASN A 149 -6.70 -16.97 -9.89
CA ASN A 149 -7.49 -16.39 -8.80
C ASN A 149 -6.93 -15.06 -8.35
N MET A 150 -5.61 -14.95 -8.13
CA MET A 150 -5.01 -13.67 -7.75
C MET A 150 -5.17 -12.61 -8.85
N LYS A 151 -5.08 -12.99 -10.13
CA LYS A 151 -5.38 -12.10 -11.26
C LYS A 151 -6.82 -11.60 -11.22
N ASN A 152 -7.77 -12.50 -11.00
CA ASN A 152 -9.19 -12.18 -10.91
C ASN A 152 -9.49 -11.28 -9.71
N ASP A 153 -8.93 -11.55 -8.55
CA ASP A 153 -9.10 -10.73 -7.35
C ASP A 153 -8.55 -9.32 -7.56
N ILE A 154 -7.34 -9.21 -8.09
CA ILE A 154 -6.73 -7.92 -8.43
C ILE A 154 -7.60 -7.17 -9.43
N LYS A 155 -8.12 -7.85 -10.47
CA LYS A 155 -8.95 -7.24 -11.51
C LYS A 155 -10.30 -6.77 -10.96
N ASN A 156 -10.96 -7.58 -10.15
CA ASN A 156 -12.27 -7.29 -9.56
C ASN A 156 -12.19 -6.12 -8.58
N GLN A 157 -11.21 -6.16 -7.66
CA GLN A 157 -10.97 -5.05 -6.73
C GLN A 157 -10.59 -3.78 -7.48
N ARG A 158 -9.73 -3.89 -8.51
CA ARG A 158 -9.35 -2.74 -9.34
C ARG A 158 -10.55 -2.09 -10.00
N SER A 159 -11.44 -2.86 -10.62
CA SER A 159 -12.61 -2.32 -11.33
C SER A 159 -13.54 -1.55 -10.39
N ALA A 160 -13.93 -2.14 -9.26
CA ALA A 160 -14.89 -1.52 -8.33
C ALA A 160 -14.32 -0.23 -7.72
N LEU A 161 -13.07 -0.26 -7.29
CA LEU A 161 -12.45 0.85 -6.59
C LEU A 161 -12.04 1.97 -7.53
N LYS A 162 -11.58 1.64 -8.74
CA LYS A 162 -11.24 2.65 -9.75
C LYS A 162 -12.46 3.49 -10.09
N SER A 163 -13.61 2.87 -10.31
CA SER A 163 -14.87 3.58 -10.57
C SER A 163 -15.19 4.56 -9.43
N LEU A 164 -15.14 4.09 -8.18
CA LEU A 164 -15.37 4.97 -7.04
C LEU A 164 -14.34 6.10 -6.94
N MET A 165 -13.04 5.81 -7.09
CA MET A 165 -11.99 6.82 -6.98
C MET A 165 -12.14 7.93 -8.01
N LEU A 166 -12.55 7.59 -9.24
CA LEU A 166 -12.82 8.54 -10.31
C LEU A 166 -14.04 9.43 -10.03
N GLU A 167 -14.98 9.00 -9.19
CA GLU A 167 -16.12 9.80 -8.75
C GLU A 167 -15.77 10.78 -7.62
N LEU A 168 -14.60 10.63 -6.98
CA LEU A 168 -14.18 11.52 -5.90
C LEU A 168 -13.70 12.87 -6.45
N ASN A 169 -13.91 13.93 -5.67
CA ASN A 169 -13.26 15.21 -5.90
C ASN A 169 -11.82 15.14 -5.39
N TRP A 170 -10.85 15.49 -6.22
CA TRP A 170 -9.42 15.38 -5.91
C TRP A 170 -8.79 16.74 -5.60
N PHE A 171 -7.88 16.74 -4.63
CA PHE A 171 -7.22 17.92 -4.11
C PHE A 171 -5.76 17.62 -3.82
N LEU A 172 -4.91 18.63 -3.99
CA LEU A 172 -3.55 18.61 -3.50
C LEU A 172 -3.41 19.68 -2.43
N LEU A 173 -3.19 19.26 -1.19
CA LEU A 173 -2.88 20.18 -0.10
C LEU A 173 -1.38 20.44 -0.07
N ASP A 174 -1.00 21.72 0.01
CA ASP A 174 0.39 22.17 0.15
C ASP A 174 0.59 22.77 1.56
N PHE A 175 1.54 22.20 2.30
CA PHE A 175 1.88 22.55 3.67
C PHE A 175 3.23 23.27 3.78
N LYS A 176 3.75 23.87 2.70
CA LYS A 176 5.03 24.60 2.68
C LYS A 176 5.17 25.65 3.81
N SER A 177 4.09 26.29 4.22
CA SER A 177 4.09 27.29 5.31
C SER A 177 4.14 26.66 6.71
N SER A 178 3.95 25.36 6.84
CA SER A 178 4.02 24.65 8.12
C SER A 178 5.46 24.29 8.47
N THR A 179 5.79 24.40 9.76
CA THR A 179 7.05 23.89 10.32
C THR A 179 7.04 22.38 10.54
N TYR A 180 5.87 21.73 10.47
CA TYR A 180 5.72 20.28 10.61
C TYR A 180 5.70 19.60 9.25
N ASP A 181 6.33 18.42 9.19
CA ASP A 181 6.35 17.56 8.01
C ASP A 181 5.28 16.46 8.15
N LEU A 182 4.73 16.06 7.00
CA LEU A 182 3.96 14.84 6.88
C LEU A 182 4.86 13.62 7.12
N LEU A 183 4.23 12.47 7.37
CA LEU A 183 4.87 11.15 7.43
C LEU A 183 4.32 10.28 6.30
N THR A 184 5.07 9.25 5.93
CA THR A 184 4.55 8.11 5.18
C THR A 184 4.89 6.81 5.88
N GLY A 185 4.42 5.69 5.35
CA GLY A 185 4.58 4.38 5.93
C GLY A 185 4.53 3.29 4.87
N ASP A 186 4.54 2.04 5.31
CA ASP A 186 4.40 0.87 4.46
C ASP A 186 3.02 0.71 3.82
N MET A 187 2.00 1.32 4.41
CA MET A 187 0.70 1.56 3.78
C MET A 187 0.54 3.05 3.51
N PRO A 188 1.02 3.63 2.40
CA PRO A 188 1.06 5.09 2.25
C PRO A 188 -0.30 5.75 1.98
N VAL A 189 -1.34 4.98 1.60
CA VAL A 189 -2.69 5.50 1.32
C VAL A 189 -3.63 5.15 2.47
N SER A 190 -4.38 6.13 2.99
CA SER A 190 -5.39 5.92 4.04
C SER A 190 -6.76 6.12 3.43
N ILE A 191 -7.72 5.25 3.74
CA ILE A 191 -9.13 5.44 3.45
C ILE A 191 -9.88 5.40 4.79
N TYR A 192 -10.70 6.41 5.06
CA TYR A 192 -11.48 6.50 6.29
C TYR A 192 -12.77 7.28 6.06
N ASN A 193 -13.74 7.12 6.96
CA ASN A 193 -15.00 7.88 6.93
C ASN A 193 -15.01 9.04 7.95
N LEU A 194 -16.10 9.81 8.02
CA LEU A 194 -16.22 10.94 8.97
C LEU A 194 -16.14 10.55 10.45
N ASN A 195 -16.35 9.27 10.79
CA ASN A 195 -16.21 8.76 12.15
C ASN A 195 -14.79 8.31 12.48
N ASP A 196 -13.81 8.66 11.63
CA ASP A 196 -12.40 8.24 11.74
C ASP A 196 -12.19 6.72 11.76
N LYS A 197 -13.18 5.93 11.33
CA LYS A 197 -13.00 4.49 11.14
C LYS A 197 -12.14 4.28 9.90
N ILE A 198 -10.95 3.70 10.08
CA ILE A 198 -10.10 3.26 8.97
C ILE A 198 -10.83 2.14 8.23
N ILE A 199 -11.00 2.32 6.93
CA ILE A 199 -11.61 1.34 6.05
C ILE A 199 -10.47 0.49 5.46
N THR A 200 -10.36 -0.74 5.95
CA THR A 200 -9.36 -1.71 5.49
C THR A 200 -9.93 -2.71 4.49
N ALA A 201 -11.27 -2.84 4.42
CA ALA A 201 -11.98 -3.69 3.49
C ALA A 201 -12.77 -2.84 2.50
N PHE A 202 -12.68 -3.20 1.22
CA PHE A 202 -13.25 -2.43 0.13
C PHE A 202 -14.79 -2.43 0.08
N ASP A 203 -15.44 -3.35 0.80
CA ASP A 203 -16.90 -3.46 0.85
C ASP A 203 -17.58 -2.35 1.68
N ASP A 204 -16.82 -1.67 2.55
CA ASP A 204 -17.32 -0.58 3.42
C ASP A 204 -17.35 0.80 2.71
N ILE A 205 -17.09 0.85 1.40
CA ILE A 205 -16.78 2.06 0.63
C ILE A 205 -18.02 2.76 0.01
N ASN A 206 -19.23 2.29 0.28
CA ASN A 206 -20.44 2.99 -0.16
C ASN A 206 -20.85 4.21 0.69
N ASP A 207 -20.11 4.51 1.75
CA ASP A 207 -20.36 5.68 2.58
C ASP A 207 -20.17 6.99 1.79
N SER A 208 -21.07 7.97 1.99
CA SER A 208 -20.98 9.30 1.37
C SER A 208 -19.88 10.16 2.00
N SER A 209 -19.27 9.68 3.09
CA SER A 209 -18.34 10.41 3.93
C SER A 209 -16.87 10.00 3.81
N ILE A 210 -16.51 9.35 2.70
CA ILE A 210 -15.16 8.81 2.49
C ILE A 210 -14.13 9.90 2.24
N PHE A 211 -12.97 9.71 2.86
CA PHE A 211 -11.73 10.42 2.59
C PHE A 211 -10.65 9.41 2.24
N LEU A 212 -9.95 9.70 1.15
CA LEU A 212 -8.70 9.07 0.81
C LEU A 212 -7.60 10.10 0.98
N THR A 213 -6.54 9.76 1.71
CA THR A 213 -5.36 10.62 1.89
C THR A 213 -4.09 9.87 1.52
N PHE A 214 -3.22 10.53 0.76
CA PHE A 214 -1.96 9.97 0.31
C PHE A 214 -0.87 11.05 0.37
N PRO A 215 -0.03 11.05 1.42
CA PRO A 215 1.12 11.94 1.51
C PRO A 215 2.07 11.67 0.34
N LEU A 216 2.31 12.67 -0.51
CA LEU A 216 3.18 12.55 -1.69
C LEU A 216 4.61 12.95 -1.37
N THR A 217 4.75 13.96 -0.51
CA THR A 217 6.03 14.48 -0.01
C THR A 217 5.84 14.91 1.46
N PRO A 218 6.92 15.29 2.18
CA PRO A 218 6.80 15.88 3.52
C PRO A 218 5.89 17.12 3.60
N LYS A 219 5.60 17.78 2.47
CA LYS A 219 4.81 19.02 2.40
C LYS A 219 3.58 18.94 1.52
N LYS A 220 3.31 17.81 0.85
CA LYS A 220 2.17 17.70 -0.07
C LYS A 220 1.39 16.42 0.18
N CYS A 221 0.06 16.54 0.26
CA CYS A 221 -0.84 15.42 0.45
C CYS A 221 -1.93 15.44 -0.63
N PHE A 222 -2.07 14.33 -1.35
CA PHE A 222 -3.23 14.08 -2.19
C PHE A 222 -4.42 13.72 -1.31
N ILE A 223 -5.56 14.34 -1.55
CA ILE A 223 -6.82 14.05 -0.86
C ILE A 223 -7.92 13.84 -1.88
N ALA A 224 -8.75 12.83 -1.68
CA ALA A 224 -9.95 12.61 -2.46
C ALA A 224 -11.17 12.38 -1.56
N THR A 225 -12.31 13.01 -1.88
CA THR A 225 -13.57 12.86 -1.12
C THR A 225 -14.81 13.13 -1.99
N LYS A 226 -15.97 12.52 -1.65
CA LYS A 226 -17.23 12.70 -2.39
C LYS A 226 -17.81 14.12 -2.29
N SER A 227 -17.58 14.83 -1.18
CA SER A 227 -18.21 16.13 -0.92
C SER A 227 -17.17 17.23 -0.72
N LYS A 228 -17.25 18.30 -1.53
CA LYS A 228 -16.43 19.51 -1.33
C LYS A 228 -16.69 20.17 0.04
N LYS A 229 -17.93 20.13 0.52
CA LYS A 229 -18.29 20.65 1.86
C LYS A 229 -17.53 19.93 2.98
N ASN A 230 -17.12 18.69 2.76
CA ASN A 230 -16.32 17.96 3.72
C ASN A 230 -14.93 18.61 3.89
N LEU A 231 -14.38 19.27 2.86
CA LEU A 231 -13.13 20.02 2.99
C LEU A 231 -13.28 21.36 3.69
N ASP A 232 -14.45 21.99 3.61
CA ASP A 232 -14.73 23.21 4.39
C ASP A 232 -14.75 22.88 5.90
N ASN A 233 -15.14 21.66 6.26
CA ASN A 233 -14.98 21.16 7.64
C ASN A 233 -13.52 20.85 8.00
N PHE A 234 -12.62 20.75 7.01
CA PHE A 234 -11.17 20.63 7.19
C PHE A 234 -10.45 21.99 7.36
N ILE A 235 -11.18 23.10 7.57
CA ILE A 235 -10.63 24.38 8.04
C ILE A 235 -10.19 24.24 9.52
N PHE A 236 -9.33 23.28 9.78
CA PHE A 236 -8.53 23.23 10.99
C PHE A 236 -7.25 24.03 10.76
N PRO A 237 -6.62 24.56 11.83
CA PRO A 237 -5.26 25.04 11.72
C PRO A 237 -4.38 23.96 11.07
N MET A 238 -3.57 24.32 10.06
CA MET A 238 -2.73 23.38 9.29
C MET A 238 -1.97 22.37 10.18
N ARG A 239 -1.52 22.82 11.36
CA ARG A 239 -0.85 21.99 12.36
C ARG A 239 -1.70 20.81 12.83
N ARG A 240 -2.99 21.02 13.09
CA ARG A 240 -3.91 19.96 13.54
C ARG A 240 -4.12 18.96 12.41
N LEU A 241 -4.33 19.44 11.19
CA LEU A 241 -4.48 18.57 10.02
C LEU A 241 -3.25 17.67 9.80
N ILE A 242 -2.04 18.24 9.81
CA ILE A 242 -0.80 17.45 9.68
C ILE A 242 -0.68 16.42 10.81
N ARG A 243 -1.01 16.81 12.06
CA ARG A 243 -1.01 15.89 13.19
C ARG A 243 -1.98 14.73 12.97
N ASP A 244 -3.19 15.00 12.52
CA ASP A 244 -4.24 13.98 12.32
C ASP A 244 -3.87 13.04 11.15
N LEU A 245 -3.32 13.58 10.05
CA LEU A 245 -2.77 12.78 8.94
C LEU A 245 -1.61 11.89 9.41
N ASN A 246 -0.69 12.44 10.18
CA ASN A 246 0.48 11.71 10.70
C ASN A 246 0.06 10.65 11.72
N LEU A 247 -0.91 10.93 12.58
CA LEU A 247 -1.43 9.97 13.55
C LEU A 247 -2.03 8.77 12.82
N LYS A 248 -2.93 9.00 11.87
CA LYS A 248 -3.50 7.95 11.02
C LYS A 248 -2.44 7.16 10.27
N MET A 249 -1.40 7.84 9.75
CA MET A 249 -0.28 7.19 9.09
C MET A 249 0.48 6.25 10.02
N VAL A 250 0.79 6.70 11.23
CA VAL A 250 1.52 5.91 12.21
C VAL A 250 0.69 4.72 12.70
N GLU A 251 -0.60 4.91 12.96
CA GLU A 251 -1.50 3.87 13.48
C GLU A 251 -1.72 2.73 12.49
N LYS A 252 -1.81 3.03 11.18
CA LYS A 252 -2.02 2.02 10.13
C LYS A 252 -0.75 1.33 9.64
N SER A 253 0.42 1.94 9.85
CA SER A 253 1.70 1.38 9.38
C SER A 253 2.02 0.11 10.14
N VAL A 254 2.40 -0.96 9.43
CA VAL A 254 2.63 -2.28 10.03
C VAL A 254 4.11 -2.48 10.33
N PHE A 255 4.97 -2.25 9.35
CA PHE A 255 6.41 -2.53 9.43
C PHE A 255 7.25 -1.29 9.64
N TYR A 256 6.92 -0.19 8.95
CA TYR A 256 7.77 0.99 8.91
C TYR A 256 6.94 2.27 8.81
N VAL A 257 7.31 3.26 9.61
CA VAL A 257 6.99 4.66 9.36
C VAL A 257 8.25 5.33 8.79
N PHE A 258 8.06 6.28 7.88
CA PHE A 258 9.13 7.01 7.23
C PHE A 258 9.00 8.52 7.39
N SER A 259 10.14 9.20 7.51
CA SER A 259 10.24 10.67 7.44
C SER A 259 11.53 11.13 6.78
N ASN A 260 11.53 12.39 6.34
CA ASN A 260 12.70 13.10 5.81
C ASN A 260 13.62 13.70 6.89
N THR A 261 13.18 13.76 8.15
CA THR A 261 13.94 14.27 9.31
C THR A 261 13.78 13.37 10.53
N ASN A 262 14.60 13.51 11.57
CA ASN A 262 14.45 12.78 12.83
C ASN A 262 13.51 13.45 13.86
N HIS A 263 12.99 14.64 13.55
CA HIS A 263 12.11 15.40 14.45
C HIS A 263 10.87 14.63 14.96
N PRO A 264 10.20 13.76 14.18
CA PRO A 264 9.00 13.09 14.65
C PRO A 264 9.28 11.85 15.52
N TYR A 265 10.54 11.55 15.91
CA TYR A 265 10.88 10.34 16.68
C TYR A 265 9.97 10.09 17.89
N ASN A 266 9.79 11.09 18.77
CA ASN A 266 8.95 10.93 19.96
C ASN A 266 7.46 10.80 19.64
N PHE A 267 7.00 11.44 18.56
CA PHE A 267 5.62 11.32 18.10
C PHE A 267 5.36 9.91 17.59
N ILE A 268 6.22 9.39 16.72
CA ILE A 268 6.10 8.05 16.15
C ILE A 268 6.23 7.00 17.25
N LYS A 269 7.24 7.11 18.13
CA LYS A 269 7.42 6.17 19.25
C LYS A 269 6.20 6.06 20.14
N LYS A 270 5.50 7.18 20.38
CA LYS A 270 4.30 7.22 21.22
C LYS A 270 3.09 6.54 20.59
N HIS A 271 2.96 6.64 19.27
CA HIS A 271 1.74 6.27 18.55
C HIS A 271 1.86 5.00 17.71
N MET A 272 3.07 4.57 17.37
CA MET A 272 3.31 3.36 16.59
C MET A 272 3.07 2.13 17.44
N ASN A 273 2.24 1.22 16.93
CA ASN A 273 1.98 -0.06 17.57
C ASN A 273 3.23 -0.95 17.53
N ASP A 274 3.46 -1.70 18.60
CA ASP A 274 4.47 -2.75 18.58
C ASP A 274 3.91 -3.96 17.83
N THR A 275 4.34 -4.09 16.57
CA THR A 275 3.94 -5.15 15.66
C THR A 275 4.99 -6.26 15.57
N THR A 276 5.88 -6.39 16.56
CA THR A 276 6.98 -7.38 16.55
C THR A 276 6.48 -8.80 16.29
N ASP A 277 5.43 -9.25 16.98
CA ASP A 277 4.87 -10.59 16.81
C ASP A 277 4.24 -10.79 15.44
N VAL A 278 3.52 -9.77 14.96
CA VAL A 278 2.95 -9.75 13.62
C VAL A 278 4.09 -9.94 12.62
N LYS A 279 5.09 -9.06 12.63
CA LYS A 279 6.26 -9.10 11.72
C LYS A 279 7.00 -10.44 11.76
N ARG A 280 7.14 -11.05 12.94
CA ARG A 280 7.77 -12.38 13.08
C ARG A 280 6.96 -13.47 12.37
N ILE A 281 5.65 -13.54 12.61
CA ILE A 281 4.75 -14.49 11.93
C ILE A 281 4.87 -14.34 10.41
N TRP A 282 4.91 -13.11 9.91
CA TRP A 282 5.05 -12.81 8.49
C TRP A 282 6.39 -13.26 7.91
N GLN A 283 7.49 -12.97 8.61
CA GLN A 283 8.83 -13.39 8.19
C GLN A 283 9.01 -14.91 8.20
N GLU A 284 8.36 -15.61 9.12
CA GLU A 284 8.34 -17.08 9.15
C GLU A 284 7.53 -17.66 7.99
N ARG A 285 6.39 -17.04 7.62
CA ARG A 285 5.56 -17.46 6.49
C ARG A 285 6.24 -17.25 5.14
N LEU A 286 6.94 -16.13 4.94
CA LEU A 286 7.65 -15.82 3.69
C LEU A 286 8.94 -16.65 3.47
N LYS A 287 9.38 -17.42 4.45
CA LYS A 287 10.54 -18.34 4.35
C LYS A 287 10.14 -19.76 3.96
N ARG A 288 8.85 -20.10 4.01
CA ARG A 288 8.30 -21.37 3.54
C ARG A 288 7.98 -21.27 2.06
#